data_AF-A0AAJ6JB59-F1
#
_entry.id   AF-A0AAJ6JB59-F1
#
_cell.length_a   1.000
_cell.length_b   1.000
_cell.length_c   1.000
_cell.angle_alpha   90.00
_cell.angle_beta   90.00
_cell.angle_gamma   90.00
#
_symmetry.space_group_name_H-M   'P 1'
#
loop_
_entity.id
_entity.type
_entity.pdbx_description
1 polymer ?
#
loop_
_entity_poly.entity_id
_entity_poly.type
_entity_poly.pdbx_seq_one_letter_code
_entity_poly.pdbx_strand_id
1 'polypeptide(L)'
;MAEFRYAREDLLKAAAERKGLTVSAYLRSLADSALASEGFPVAEQQYCLVRGGELIATSFKPAKDEDGGEWLPIENEDSQPFDPAKHWRLKPLPLRLDGDRVVRVYPVVVKSQEHA
;
A
#
# COMPACT_ATOMS: atom_id res chain seq x y z
N MET A 1 48.57 -2.94 3.66
CA MET A 1 47.24 -3.21 4.26
C MET A 1 46.38 -3.82 3.17
N ALA A 2 45.87 -5.04 3.36
CA ALA A 2 45.02 -5.68 2.36
C ALA A 2 43.63 -5.03 2.38
N GLU A 3 43.22 -4.43 1.26
CA GLU A 3 41.88 -3.90 1.08
C GLU A 3 40.93 -5.11 0.92
N PHE A 4 40.26 -5.51 2.00
CA PHE A 4 39.24 -6.55 1.94
C PHE A 4 38.05 -6.03 1.13
N ARG A 5 38.07 -6.27 -0.18
CA ARG A 5 36.91 -6.08 -1.05
C ARG A 5 35.96 -7.24 -0.82
N TYR A 6 34.96 -7.03 0.03
CA TYR A 6 33.80 -7.91 0.05
C TYR A 6 33.15 -7.91 -1.33
N ALA A 7 32.82 -9.09 -1.85
CA ALA A 7 32.03 -9.15 -3.07
C ALA A 7 30.65 -8.52 -2.79
N ARG A 8 30.06 -7.89 -3.82
CA ARG A 8 28.76 -7.22 -3.70
C ARG A 8 27.68 -8.15 -3.14
N GLU A 9 27.74 -9.43 -3.50
CA GLU A 9 26.83 -10.47 -3.04
C GLU A 9 26.90 -10.67 -1.52
N ASP A 10 28.10 -10.73 -0.95
CA ASP A 10 28.31 -10.83 0.50
C ASP A 10 27.78 -9.60 1.24
N LEU A 11 27.98 -8.40 0.67
CA LEU A 11 27.47 -7.16 1.24
C LEU A 11 25.93 -7.11 1.24
N LEU A 12 25.29 -7.55 0.15
CA LEU A 12 23.83 -7.64 0.06
C LEU A 12 23.26 -8.66 1.05
N LYS A 13 23.93 -9.80 1.23
CA LYS A 13 23.55 -10.81 2.20
C LYS A 13 23.64 -10.30 3.63
N ALA A 14 24.77 -9.70 4.00
CA ALA A 14 24.97 -9.12 5.32
C ALA A 14 23.96 -8.00 5.62
N ALA A 15 23.60 -7.18 4.63
CA ALA A 15 22.60 -6.13 4.78
C ALA A 15 21.18 -6.68 4.98
N ALA A 16 20.82 -7.75 4.26
CA ALA A 16 19.54 -8.44 4.44
C ALA A 16 19.46 -9.10 5.83
N GLU A 17 20.51 -9.78 6.27
CA GLU A 17 20.60 -10.44 7.58
C GLU A 17 20.47 -9.45 8.75
N ARG A 18 21.12 -8.27 8.67
CA ARG A 18 20.98 -7.20 9.68
C ARG A 18 19.54 -6.72 9.87
N LYS A 19 18.68 -6.91 8.85
CA LYS A 19 17.26 -6.55 8.87
C LYS A 19 16.35 -7.76 9.11
N GLY A 20 16.91 -8.96 9.33
CA GLY A 20 16.14 -10.19 9.50
C GLY A 20 15.39 -10.63 8.23
N LEU A 21 15.88 -10.22 7.05
CA LEU A 21 15.24 -10.49 5.75
C LEU A 21 16.05 -11.50 4.94
N THR A 22 15.37 -12.20 4.02
CA THR A 22 16.05 -12.89 2.92
C THR A 22 16.60 -11.87 1.92
N VAL A 23 17.64 -12.23 1.16
CA VAL A 23 18.21 -11.35 0.12
C VAL A 23 17.13 -10.92 -0.89
N SER A 24 16.25 -11.84 -1.31
CA SER A 24 15.16 -11.54 -2.23
C SER A 24 14.16 -10.53 -1.67
N ALA A 25 13.79 -10.66 -0.38
CA ALA A 25 12.90 -9.70 0.29
C ALA A 25 13.57 -8.33 0.46
N TYR A 26 14.87 -8.31 0.77
CA TYR A 26 15.65 -7.08 0.85
C TYR A 26 15.76 -6.37 -0.50
N LEU A 27 16.03 -7.10 -1.59
CA LEU A 27 16.08 -6.55 -2.94
C LEU A 27 14.72 -6.02 -3.39
N ARG A 28 13.62 -6.71 -3.08
CA ARG A 28 12.26 -6.22 -3.34
C ARG A 28 12.02 -4.89 -2.63
N SER A 29 12.32 -4.81 -1.33
CA SER A 29 12.19 -3.56 -0.56
C SER A 29 13.04 -2.41 -1.10
N LEU A 30 14.24 -2.69 -1.61
CA LEU A 30 15.08 -1.69 -2.26
C LEU A 30 14.50 -1.22 -3.60
N ALA A 31 14.02 -2.14 -4.43
CA ALA A 31 13.35 -1.81 -5.70
C ALA A 31 12.09 -0.98 -5.45
N ASP A 32 11.30 -1.38 -4.45
CA ASP A 32 10.13 -0.67 -3.98
C ASP A 32 10.48 0.76 -3.52
N SER A 33 11.54 0.92 -2.72
CA SER A 33 11.98 2.25 -2.27
C SER A 33 12.47 3.13 -3.43
N ALA A 34 13.15 2.55 -4.42
CA ALA A 34 13.62 3.25 -5.60
C ALA A 34 12.46 3.72 -6.50
N LEU A 35 11.50 2.83 -6.77
CA LEU A 35 10.29 3.15 -7.53
C LEU A 35 9.46 4.24 -6.84
N ALA A 36 9.32 4.18 -5.52
CA ALA A 36 8.61 5.20 -4.76
C ALA A 36 9.30 6.57 -4.83
N SER A 37 10.64 6.59 -4.83
CA SER A 37 11.42 7.83 -4.96
C SER A 37 11.27 8.50 -6.33
N GLU A 38 10.95 7.71 -7.36
CA GLU A 38 10.63 8.19 -8.71
C GLU A 38 9.14 8.57 -8.86
N GLY A 39 8.33 8.42 -7.80
CA GLY A 39 6.91 8.76 -7.79
C GLY A 39 5.99 7.63 -8.29
N PHE A 40 6.51 6.43 -8.52
CA PHE A 40 5.65 5.28 -8.87
C PHE A 40 4.88 4.78 -7.64
N PRO A 41 3.60 4.41 -7.78
CA PRO A 41 2.85 3.78 -6.70
C PRO A 41 3.35 2.34 -6.51
N VAL A 42 4.04 2.10 -5.40
CA VAL A 42 4.69 0.82 -5.09
C VAL A 42 3.81 -0.09 -4.22
N ALA A 43 2.82 0.49 -3.56
CA ALA A 43 1.77 -0.30 -2.94
C ALA A 43 0.96 -1.00 -4.03
N GLU A 44 0.60 -2.26 -3.82
CA GLU A 44 -0.31 -2.97 -4.73
C GLU A 44 -1.63 -2.19 -4.81
N GLN A 45 -1.86 -1.53 -5.95
CA GLN A 45 -3.08 -0.80 -6.21
C GLN A 45 -4.24 -1.79 -6.27
N GLN A 46 -5.19 -1.66 -5.35
CA GLN A 46 -6.43 -2.43 -5.38
C GLN A 46 -7.45 -1.70 -6.26
N TYR A 47 -8.27 -2.47 -6.97
CA TYR A 47 -9.33 -1.97 -7.83
C TYR A 47 -10.68 -2.52 -7.36
N CYS A 48 -11.75 -1.81 -7.68
CA CYS A 48 -13.13 -2.25 -7.48
C CYS A 48 -13.88 -2.27 -8.82
N LEU A 49 -14.56 -3.37 -9.09
CA LEU A 49 -15.45 -3.50 -10.23
C LEU A 49 -16.75 -2.74 -9.93
N VAL A 50 -17.06 -1.77 -10.79
CA VAL A 50 -18.27 -0.97 -10.72
C VAL A 50 -19.14 -1.26 -11.93
N ARG A 51 -20.42 -1.55 -11.68
CA ARG A 51 -21.39 -1.83 -12.73
C ARG A 51 -22.66 -1.05 -12.45
N GLY A 52 -23.04 -0.14 -13.35
CA GLY A 52 -24.25 0.69 -13.17
C GLY A 52 -24.26 1.53 -11.88
N GLY A 53 -23.09 1.90 -11.35
CA GLY A 53 -22.95 2.62 -10.09
C GLY A 53 -22.92 1.75 -8.82
N GLU A 54 -22.97 0.42 -8.97
CA GLU A 54 -22.88 -0.52 -7.86
C GLU A 54 -21.47 -1.09 -7.71
N LEU A 55 -21.01 -1.26 -6.46
CA LEU A 55 -19.73 -1.86 -6.14
C LEU A 55 -19.87 -3.38 -6.07
N ILE A 56 -19.24 -4.11 -6.99
CA ILE A 56 -19.46 -5.54 -7.18
C ILE A 56 -18.38 -6.38 -6.49
N ALA A 57 -17.11 -6.12 -6.79
CA ALA A 57 -15.98 -6.93 -6.33
C ALA A 57 -14.69 -6.12 -6.23
N THR A 58 -13.70 -6.64 -5.50
CA THR A 58 -12.36 -6.03 -5.41
C THR A 58 -11.28 -6.98 -5.88
N SER A 59 -10.25 -6.47 -6.57
CA SER A 59 -9.12 -7.27 -7.06
C SER A 59 -7.85 -6.43 -7.13
N PHE A 60 -6.69 -7.06 -6.98
CA PHE A 60 -5.37 -6.47 -7.29
C PHE A 60 -4.96 -6.72 -8.75
N LYS A 61 -5.74 -7.51 -9.48
CA LYS A 61 -5.52 -7.88 -10.89
C LYS A 61 -6.82 -7.61 -11.65
N PRO A 62 -7.07 -6.37 -12.09
CA PRO A 62 -8.27 -6.07 -12.85
C PRO A 62 -8.22 -6.82 -14.19
N ALA A 63 -9.34 -7.39 -14.58
CA ALA A 63 -9.52 -8.09 -15.85
C ALA A 63 -10.79 -7.58 -16.52
N LYS A 64 -10.88 -7.68 -17.85
CA LYS A 64 -12.07 -7.23 -18.57
C LYS A 64 -13.32 -7.91 -18.00
N ASP A 65 -14.33 -7.12 -17.64
CA ASP A 65 -15.64 -7.62 -17.20
C ASP A 65 -16.50 -7.93 -18.42
N GLU A 66 -17.11 -9.13 -18.47
CA GLU A 66 -17.92 -9.58 -19.61
C GLU A 66 -19.28 -8.87 -19.68
N ASP A 67 -19.80 -8.45 -18.53
CA ASP A 67 -21.07 -7.71 -18.43
C ASP A 67 -20.89 -6.18 -18.58
N GLY A 68 -19.69 -5.72 -18.94
CA GLY A 68 -19.41 -4.31 -19.25
C GLY A 68 -19.17 -3.39 -18.05
N GLY A 69 -18.85 -3.92 -16.87
CA GLY A 69 -18.39 -3.13 -15.72
C GLY A 69 -16.97 -2.57 -15.90
N GLU A 70 -16.66 -1.56 -15.08
CA GLU A 70 -15.38 -0.86 -15.09
C GLU A 70 -14.60 -1.11 -13.79
N TRP A 71 -13.29 -1.32 -13.91
CA TRP A 71 -12.41 -1.42 -12.75
C TRP A 71 -11.85 -0.05 -12.40
N LEU A 72 -12.36 0.53 -11.32
CA LEU A 72 -11.88 1.79 -10.79
C LEU A 72 -10.84 1.56 -9.69
N PRO A 73 -9.74 2.35 -9.66
CA PRO A 73 -8.77 2.25 -8.58
C PRO A 73 -9.42 2.63 -7.24
N ILE A 74 -9.12 1.86 -6.20
CA ILE A 74 -9.55 2.18 -4.84
C ILE A 74 -8.58 3.19 -4.26
N GLU A 75 -9.09 4.37 -3.96
CA GLU A 75 -8.34 5.43 -3.29
C GLU A 75 -8.52 5.32 -1.79
N ASN A 76 -7.39 5.31 -1.07
CA ASN A 76 -7.38 5.20 0.38
C ASN A 76 -7.25 6.60 0.97
N GLU A 77 -8.24 7.02 1.74
CA GLU A 77 -8.28 8.34 2.36
C GLU A 77 -8.44 8.20 3.87
N ASP A 78 -7.84 9.09 4.64
CA ASP A 78 -8.10 9.22 6.06
C ASP A 78 -9.27 10.18 6.28
N SER A 79 -10.10 9.95 7.29
CA SER A 79 -11.21 10.85 7.61
C SER A 79 -10.75 12.25 8.10
N GLN A 80 -9.48 12.37 8.48
CA GLN A 80 -8.82 13.61 8.91
C GLN A 80 -7.28 13.42 8.81
N PRO A 81 -6.48 14.50 8.89
CA PRO A 81 -5.02 14.40 8.82
C PRO A 81 -4.44 13.39 9.81
N PHE A 82 -3.67 12.42 9.31
CA PHE A 82 -3.10 11.36 10.12
C PHE A 82 -1.72 11.73 10.69
N ASP A 83 -1.55 11.47 11.99
CA ASP A 83 -0.27 11.60 12.71
C ASP A 83 -0.09 10.32 13.53
N PRO A 84 0.87 9.44 13.19
CA PRO A 84 1.03 8.15 13.86
C PRO A 84 1.41 8.27 15.34
N ALA A 85 1.95 9.40 15.78
CA ALA A 85 2.25 9.64 17.19
C ALA A 85 0.97 9.92 18.00
N LYS A 86 0.00 10.60 17.39
CA LYS A 86 -1.20 11.13 18.07
C LYS A 86 -2.49 10.39 17.75
N HIS A 87 -2.52 9.58 16.70
CA HIS A 87 -3.74 8.98 16.18
C HIS A 87 -3.66 7.46 16.01
N TRP A 88 -4.81 6.81 16.17
CA TRP A 88 -5.07 5.47 15.68
C TRP A 88 -5.84 5.54 14.36
N ARG A 89 -5.48 4.66 13.43
CA ARG A 89 -6.25 4.40 12.21
C ARG A 89 -7.11 3.16 12.44
N LEU A 90 -8.43 3.31 12.40
CA LEU A 90 -9.36 2.21 12.61
C LEU A 90 -9.56 1.39 11.33
N LYS A 91 -10.33 0.31 11.45
CA LYS A 91 -10.79 -0.46 10.29
C LYS A 91 -11.57 0.46 9.33
N PRO A 92 -11.39 0.28 8.02
CA PRO A 92 -11.97 1.17 7.03
C PRO A 92 -13.51 1.11 7.00
N LEU A 93 -14.08 2.22 6.55
CA LEU A 93 -15.44 2.40 6.04
C LEU A 93 -15.84 1.22 5.09
N PRO A 94 -17.11 0.79 4.92
CA PRO A 94 -17.50 0.17 3.67
C PRO A 94 -17.05 1.01 2.47
N LEU A 95 -16.63 0.34 1.40
CA LEU A 95 -16.26 1.03 0.16
C LEU A 95 -17.43 1.88 -0.33
N ARG A 96 -17.12 3.04 -0.87
CA ARG A 96 -18.09 3.98 -1.38
C ARG A 96 -17.71 4.43 -2.78
N LEU A 97 -18.70 4.55 -3.65
CA LEU A 97 -18.57 5.26 -4.92
C LEU A 97 -18.85 6.74 -4.67
N ASP A 98 -17.85 7.60 -4.92
CA ASP A 98 -17.93 9.05 -4.82
C ASP A 98 -17.79 9.65 -6.22
N GLY A 99 -18.93 9.83 -6.88
CA GLY A 99 -18.96 10.17 -8.31
C GLY A 99 -18.34 9.05 -9.16
N ASP A 100 -17.17 9.32 -9.72
CA ASP A 100 -16.42 8.41 -10.59
C ASP A 100 -15.23 7.75 -9.87
N ARG A 101 -15.14 7.91 -8.54
CA ARG A 101 -14.01 7.44 -7.73
C ARG A 101 -14.48 6.41 -6.71
N VAL A 102 -13.74 5.33 -6.54
CA VAL A 102 -14.00 4.36 -5.47
C VAL A 102 -13.10 4.68 -4.29
N VAL A 103 -13.70 4.98 -3.14
CA VAL A 103 -12.98 5.45 -1.96
C VAL A 103 -13.11 4.47 -0.81
N ARG A 104 -11.98 4.19 -0.16
CA ARG A 104 -11.87 3.55 1.15
C ARG A 104 -11.43 4.55 2.19
N VAL A 105 -12.35 4.93 3.07
CA VAL A 105 -12.08 5.87 4.15
C VAL A 105 -11.62 5.14 5.40
N TYR A 106 -10.49 5.55 5.97
CA TYR A 106 -10.00 5.07 7.25
C TYR A 106 -10.34 6.09 8.35
N PRO A 107 -11.18 5.73 9.34
CA PRO A 107 -11.46 6.61 10.45
C PRO A 107 -10.19 6.82 11.29
N VAL A 108 -9.87 8.08 11.54
CA VAL A 108 -8.74 8.46 12.38
C VAL A 108 -9.29 8.94 13.72
N VAL A 109 -8.79 8.38 14.82
CA VAL A 109 -9.18 8.76 16.19
C VAL A 109 -7.95 9.17 16.99
N VAL A 110 -8.11 10.12 17.91
CA VAL A 110 -7.01 10.59 18.77
C VAL A 110 -6.73 9.53 19.84
N LYS A 111 -5.45 9.17 20.05
CA LYS A 111 -5.06 8.17 21.07
C LYS A 111 -5.51 8.57 22.48
N SER A 112 -5.54 9.86 22.78
CA SER A 112 -6.02 10.39 24.07
C SER A 112 -7.54 10.22 24.30
N GLN A 113 -8.31 9.73 23.32
CA GLN A 113 -9.76 9.51 23.43
C GLN A 113 -10.15 8.03 23.64
N GLU A 114 -9.19 7.13 23.95
CA GLU A 114 -9.50 5.71 24.25
C GLU A 114 -10.24 5.50 25.58
N HIS A 115 -10.43 6.55 26.39
CA HIS A 115 -11.22 6.53 27.62
C HIS A 115 -12.29 7.63 27.61
N ALA A 116 -13.46 7.35 27.01
CA ALA A 116 -14.70 8.09 27.25
C ALA A 116 -15.88 7.12 27.27
#